data_AF-A0A3D3NXG6-F1
#
_entry.id   AF-A0A3D3NXG6-F1
#
_cell.length_a   1.000
_cell.length_b   1.000
_cell.length_c   1.000
_cell.angle_alpha   90.00
_cell.angle_beta   90.00
_cell.angle_gamma   90.00
#
_symmetry.space_group_name_H-M   'P 1'
#
loop_
_entity.id
_entity.type
_entity.pdbx_description
1 polymer ?
#
loop_
_entity_poly.entity_id
_entity_poly.type
_entity_poly.pdbx_seq_one_letter_code
_entity_poly.pdbx_strand_id
1 'polypeptide(L)'
;MAAWPMRGMALGGMILTDLDDSERRAAGLDAGVMALRVKGLGMYGLHAAAKKAGVQKDDILVEMDGHSRRMTESSLLGHLLQNRFPGETVQAVFLRGGERVTIRLPMQ
;
A
#
# COMPACT_ATOMS: atom_id res chain seq x y z
N MET A 1 -17.80 4.51 -10.02
CA MET A 1 -17.39 3.09 -10.21
C MET A 1 -16.31 3.03 -11.30
N ALA A 2 -15.01 3.07 -10.97
CA ALA A 2 -13.94 2.77 -11.94
C ALA A 2 -12.54 2.56 -11.31
N ALA A 3 -12.41 2.43 -9.99
CA ALA A 3 -11.08 2.38 -9.35
C ALA A 3 -10.45 0.98 -9.29
N TRP A 4 -11.16 -0.07 -9.71
CA TRP A 4 -10.65 -1.45 -9.63
C TRP A 4 -9.52 -1.77 -10.64
N PRO A 5 -9.59 -1.36 -11.92
CA PRO A 5 -8.47 -1.54 -12.84
C PRO A 5 -7.22 -0.76 -12.40
N MET A 6 -7.40 0.48 -11.93
CA MET A 6 -6.32 1.37 -11.47
C MET A 6 -5.59 0.82 -10.24
N ARG A 7 -6.30 0.20 -9.29
CA ARG A 7 -5.68 -0.48 -8.15
C ARG A 7 -4.77 -1.63 -8.56
N GLY A 8 -5.12 -2.36 -9.62
CA GLY A 8 -4.29 -3.44 -10.17
C GLY A 8 -2.93 -2.94 -10.68
N MET A 9 -2.94 -1.80 -11.39
CA MET A 9 -1.75 -1.22 -12.01
C MET A 9 -0.81 -0.54 -10.99
N ALA A 10 -1.36 0.30 -10.11
CA ALA A 10 -0.56 1.15 -9.23
C ALA A 10 -0.36 0.58 -7.81
N LEU A 11 -1.33 -0.15 -7.26
CA LEU A 11 -1.27 -0.69 -5.89
C LEU A 11 -1.10 -2.22 -5.87
N GLY A 12 -0.76 -2.82 -7.01
CA GLY A 12 -0.61 -4.27 -7.14
C GLY A 12 -1.85 -5.06 -6.70
N GLY A 13 -3.04 -4.46 -6.83
CA GLY A 13 -4.34 -5.02 -6.43
C GLY A 13 -4.63 -4.97 -4.94
N MET A 14 -3.92 -4.17 -4.15
CA MET A 14 -4.26 -3.94 -2.75
C MET A 14 -5.54 -3.10 -2.62
N ILE A 15 -6.34 -3.45 -1.62
CA ILE A 15 -7.39 -2.59 -1.07
C ILE A 15 -6.86 -2.07 0.26
N LEU A 16 -6.65 -0.75 0.33
CA LEU A 16 -6.06 -0.09 1.48
C LEU A 16 -7.13 0.68 2.26
N THR A 17 -6.99 0.76 3.58
CA THR A 17 -7.86 1.57 4.44
C THR A 17 -7.02 2.36 5.42
N ASP A 18 -7.27 3.67 5.50
CA ASP A 18 -6.59 4.54 6.47
C ASP A 18 -6.96 4.13 7.90
N LEU A 19 -5.94 3.94 8.73
CA LEU A 19 -6.14 3.75 10.15
C LEU A 19 -6.57 5.06 10.80
N ASP A 20 -7.52 4.98 11.72
CA ASP A 20 -7.83 6.12 12.57
C ASP A 20 -6.72 6.39 13.60
N ASP A 21 -6.81 7.52 14.30
CA ASP A 21 -5.78 7.93 15.26
C ASP A 21 -5.65 6.97 16.46
N SER A 22 -6.72 6.25 16.81
CA SER A 22 -6.70 5.25 17.89
C SER A 22 -5.97 3.98 17.48
N GLU A 23 -6.22 3.50 16.26
CA GLU A 23 -5.58 2.32 15.68
C GLU A 23 -4.09 2.57 15.42
N ARG A 24 -3.73 3.79 15.01
CA ARG A 24 -2.33 4.22 14.85
C ARG A 24 -1.58 4.15 16.16
N ARG A 25 -2.15 4.71 17.23
CA ARG A 25 -1.57 4.64 18.58
C ARG A 25 -1.40 3.21 19.06
N ALA A 26 -2.40 2.35 18.80
CA ALA A 26 -2.31 0.92 19.12
C ALA A 26 -1.19 0.20 18.36
N ALA A 27 -0.91 0.62 17.12
CA ALA A 27 0.20 0.13 16.31
C ALA A 27 1.57 0.80 16.63
N GLY A 28 1.62 1.74 17.59
CA GLY A 28 2.84 2.49 17.91
C GLY A 28 3.26 3.49 16.83
N LEU A 29 2.31 3.96 16.01
CA LEU A 29 2.54 4.89 14.91
C LEU A 29 2.05 6.31 15.27
N ASP A 30 2.79 7.31 14.81
CA ASP A 30 2.39 8.71 14.94
C ASP A 30 1.15 9.04 14.07
N ALA A 31 0.40 10.07 14.46
CA ALA A 31 -0.77 10.53 13.71
C ALA A 31 -0.40 11.10 12.33
N GLY A 32 0.85 11.55 12.15
CA GLY A 32 1.34 12.16 10.91
C GLY A 32 1.95 11.19 9.90
N VAL A 33 2.17 9.93 10.26
CA VAL A 33 2.79 8.95 9.35
C VAL A 33 1.77 8.25 8.46
N MET A 34 2.19 7.58 7.40
CA MET A 34 1.31 6.71 6.65
C MET A 34 0.95 5.49 7.50
N ALA A 35 -0.31 5.09 7.46
CA ALA A 35 -0.75 3.86 8.11
C ALA A 35 -1.98 3.35 7.37
N LEU A 36 -1.74 2.72 6.22
CA LEU A 36 -2.79 2.17 5.38
C LEU A 36 -2.83 0.65 5.55
N ARG A 37 -3.87 0.13 6.18
CA ARG A 37 -4.03 -1.31 6.39
C ARG A 37 -4.52 -2.01 5.14
N VAL A 38 -3.90 -3.14 4.82
CA VAL A 38 -4.27 -4.03 3.72
C VAL A 38 -5.53 -4.80 4.10
N LYS A 39 -6.69 -4.31 3.65
CA LYS A 39 -7.99 -4.95 3.88
C LYS A 39 -8.20 -6.15 2.95
N GLY A 40 -7.62 -6.11 1.76
CA GLY A 40 -7.76 -7.15 0.76
C GLY A 40 -6.66 -7.10 -0.30
N LEU A 41 -6.44 -8.24 -0.94
CA LEU A 41 -5.46 -8.43 -2.00
C LEU A 41 -6.15 -9.10 -3.19
N GLY A 42 -5.87 -8.62 -4.39
CA GLY A 42 -6.26 -9.33 -5.60
C GLY A 42 -5.57 -10.69 -5.69
N MET A 43 -6.29 -11.66 -6.29
CA MET A 43 -5.84 -13.05 -6.35
C MET A 43 -5.27 -13.45 -7.71
N TYR A 44 -5.60 -12.73 -8.78
CA TYR A 44 -5.28 -13.10 -10.16
C TYR A 44 -4.72 -11.93 -10.98
N GLY A 45 -3.93 -12.26 -12.00
CA GLY A 45 -3.41 -11.29 -12.98
C GLY A 45 -2.55 -10.19 -12.36
N LEU A 46 -2.69 -8.97 -12.90
CA LEU A 46 -1.99 -7.76 -12.44
C LEU A 46 -2.36 -7.41 -10.99
N HIS A 47 -3.60 -7.72 -10.58
CA HIS A 47 -4.08 -7.51 -9.21
C HIS A 47 -3.47 -8.47 -8.18
N ALA A 48 -2.72 -9.50 -8.61
CA ALA A 48 -2.01 -10.38 -7.70
C ALA A 48 -0.58 -9.91 -7.38
N ALA A 49 -0.10 -8.80 -7.97
CA ALA A 49 1.29 -8.38 -7.87
C ALA A 49 1.74 -8.18 -6.40
N ALA A 50 0.92 -7.51 -5.57
CA ALA A 50 1.24 -7.32 -4.16
C ALA A 50 1.27 -8.64 -3.38
N LYS A 51 0.29 -9.52 -3.63
CA LYS A 51 0.24 -10.86 -3.02
C LYS A 51 1.45 -11.71 -3.41
N LYS A 52 1.84 -11.69 -4.70
CA LYS A 52 3.03 -12.39 -5.21
C LYS A 52 4.33 -11.83 -4.64
N ALA A 53 4.38 -10.53 -4.38
CA ALA A 53 5.51 -9.87 -3.74
C ALA A 53 5.62 -10.16 -2.22
N GLY A 54 4.63 -10.85 -1.65
CA GLY A 54 4.65 -11.27 -0.24
C GLY A 54 3.87 -10.36 0.72
N VAL A 55 3.06 -9.43 0.20
CA VAL A 55 2.11 -8.65 1.00
C VAL A 55 1.03 -9.58 1.56
N GLN A 56 0.67 -9.38 2.81
CA GLN A 56 -0.35 -10.15 3.50
C GLN A 56 -1.53 -9.26 3.90
N LYS A 57 -2.66 -9.90 4.17
CA LYS A 57 -3.80 -9.21 4.76
C LYS A 57 -3.41 -8.70 6.16
N ASP A 58 -3.94 -7.55 6.53
CA ASP A 58 -3.70 -6.86 7.81
C ASP A 58 -2.29 -6.27 7.98
N ASP A 59 -1.42 -6.37 6.97
CA ASP A 59 -0.20 -5.55 6.89
C ASP A 59 -0.56 -4.06 6.91
N ILE A 60 0.22 -3.25 7.62
CA ILE A 60 0.02 -1.80 7.68
C ILE A 60 1.11 -1.13 6.85
N LEU A 61 0.75 -0.55 5.72
CA LEU A 61 1.67 0.23 4.90
C LEU A 61 2.03 1.53 5.63
N VAL A 62 3.31 1.68 5.93
CA VAL A 62 3.87 2.84 6.66
C VAL A 62 4.74 3.74 5.78
N GLU A 63 5.19 3.22 4.64
CA GLU A 63 5.90 4.01 3.64
C GLU A 63 5.69 3.39 2.26
N MET A 64 5.50 4.23 1.25
CA MET A 64 5.53 3.79 -0.14
C MET A 64 6.21 4.85 -0.97
N ASP A 65 7.12 4.41 -1.84
CA ASP A 65 7.82 5.29 -2.78
C ASP A 65 8.62 6.42 -2.11
N GLY A 66 9.16 6.16 -0.91
CA GLY A 66 9.83 7.17 -0.08
C GLY A 66 8.86 8.15 0.61
N HIS A 67 7.55 7.99 0.44
CA HIS A 67 6.52 8.75 1.14
C HIS A 67 6.05 8.01 2.39
N SER A 68 6.40 8.54 3.56
CA SER A 68 5.97 8.06 4.87
C SER A 68 4.97 8.97 5.57
N ARG A 69 4.52 10.06 4.91
CA ARG A 69 3.52 10.99 5.47
C ARG A 69 2.11 10.42 5.32
N ARG A 70 1.22 10.82 6.24
CA ARG A 70 -0.19 10.43 6.19
C ARG A 70 -0.83 10.80 4.85
N MET A 71 -1.36 9.79 4.17
CA MET A 71 -2.06 9.92 2.90
C MET A 71 -3.22 8.93 2.89
N THR A 72 -4.28 9.27 2.16
CA THR A 72 -5.38 8.34 1.89
C THR A 72 -5.01 7.39 0.75
N GLU A 73 -5.73 6.27 0.61
CA GLU A 73 -5.60 5.38 -0.55
C GLU A 73 -5.71 6.15 -1.87
N SER A 74 -6.68 7.05 -1.99
CA SER A 74 -6.90 7.85 -3.20
C SER A 74 -5.74 8.78 -3.51
N SER A 75 -5.17 9.43 -2.50
CA SER A 75 -4.00 10.31 -2.65
C SER A 75 -2.76 9.53 -3.08
N LEU A 76 -2.53 8.36 -2.48
CA LEU A 76 -1.42 7.48 -2.83
C LEU A 76 -1.58 6.93 -4.26
N LEU A 77 -2.78 6.46 -4.60
CA LEU A 77 -3.10 6.00 -5.95
C LEU A 77 -2.84 7.08 -7.00
N GLY A 78 -3.33 8.30 -6.76
CA GLY A 78 -3.10 9.44 -7.65
C GLY A 78 -1.61 9.77 -7.80
N HIS A 79 -0.86 9.74 -6.69
CA HIS A 79 0.58 9.98 -6.71
C HIS A 79 1.33 8.94 -7.57
N LEU A 80 1.07 7.65 -7.37
CA LEU A 80 1.73 6.58 -8.13
C LEU A 80 1.40 6.64 -9.61
N LEU A 81 0.12 6.88 -9.96
CA LEU A 81 -0.30 6.99 -11.36
C LEU A 81 0.30 8.20 -12.08
N GLN A 82 0.68 9.26 -11.36
CA GLN A 82 1.29 10.45 -11.93
C GLN A 82 2.82 10.38 -12.02
N ASN A 83 3.47 9.65 -11.11
CA ASN A 83 4.92 9.69 -10.94
C ASN A 83 5.63 8.39 -11.31
N ARG A 84 4.90 7.30 -11.55
CA ARG A 84 5.47 5.98 -11.85
C ARG A 84 4.98 5.42 -13.17
N PHE A 85 5.89 4.71 -13.84
CA PHE A 85 5.66 4.13 -15.15
C PHE A 85 5.57 2.60 -15.07
N PRO A 86 4.79 1.95 -15.97
CA PRO A 86 4.79 0.50 -16.13
C PRO A 86 6.22 -0.05 -16.29
N GLY A 87 6.55 -1.10 -15.54
CA GLY A 87 7.88 -1.72 -15.53
C GLY A 87 8.84 -1.21 -14.45
N GLU A 88 8.50 -0.12 -13.75
CA GLU A 88 9.25 0.31 -12.58
C GLU A 88 8.95 -0.56 -11.34
N THR A 89 9.84 -0.55 -10.36
CA THR A 89 9.58 -1.17 -9.05
C THR A 89 9.58 -0.11 -7.96
N VAL A 90 8.50 -0.05 -7.20
CA VAL A 90 8.35 0.87 -6.07
C VAL A 90 8.61 0.12 -4.77
N GLN A 91 9.38 0.73 -3.87
CA GLN A 91 9.59 0.20 -2.54
C GLN A 91 8.39 0.54 -1.65
N ALA A 92 7.87 -0.45 -0.95
CA ALA A 92 6.83 -0.30 0.06
C ALA A 92 7.31 -0.93 1.38
N VAL A 93 7.13 -0.20 2.48
CA VAL A 93 7.45 -0.68 3.83
C VAL A 93 6.15 -0.90 4.57
N PHE A 94 5.99 -2.12 5.06
CA PHE A 94 4.83 -2.56 5.82
C PHE A 94 5.23 -2.83 7.27
N LEU A 95 4.29 -2.68 8.18
CA LEU A 95 4.37 -3.14 9.55
C LEU A 95 3.53 -4.41 9.67
N ARG A 96 4.17 -5.54 10.00
CA ARG A 96 3.54 -6.86 10.18
C ARG A 96 3.84 -7.35 11.58
N GLY A 97 2.82 -7.43 12.42
CA GLY A 97 2.99 -7.85 13.83
C GLY A 97 3.96 -6.97 14.63
N GLY A 98 4.16 -5.71 14.22
CA GLY A 98 5.14 -4.79 14.82
C GLY A 98 6.52 -4.79 14.16
N GLU A 99 6.80 -5.69 13.23
CA GLU A 99 8.06 -5.72 12.48
C GLU A 99 7.93 -5.00 11.13
N ARG A 100 8.99 -4.28 10.72
CA ARG A 100 9.03 -3.62 9.42
C ARG A 100 9.47 -4.60 8.34
N VAL A 101 8.63 -4.77 7.32
CA VAL A 101 8.87 -5.61 6.15
C VAL A 101 8.94 -4.73 4.91
N THR A 102 10.09 -4.70 4.25
CA THR A 102 10.27 -3.97 2.99
C THR A 102 10.00 -4.90 1.81
N ILE A 103 9.07 -4.50 0.95
CA ILE A 103 8.65 -5.24 -0.24
C ILE A 103 8.81 -4.35 -1.47
N ARG A 104 9.29 -4.92 -2.57
CA ARG A 104 9.36 -4.23 -3.86
C ARG A 104 8.16 -4.64 -4.70
N LEU A 105 7.34 -3.67 -5.06
CA LEU A 105 6.14 -3.86 -5.86
C LEU A 105 6.44 -3.48 -7.31
N PRO A 106 6.27 -4.39 -8.28
CA PRO A 106 6.35 -4.02 -9.68
C PRO A 106 5.11 -3.21 -10.07
N MET A 107 5.33 -2.05 -10.69
CA MET A 107 4.29 -1.25 -11.32
C MET A 107 3.95 -1.88 -12.67
N GLN A 108 2.65 -1.99 -12.97
CA GLN A 108 2.15 -2.67 -14.16
C GLN A 108 1.42 -1.70 -15.09
#